data_AF-A0A731YJY6-F1
#
_entry.id   AF-A0A731YJY6-F1
#
_cell.length_a   1.000
_cell.length_b   1.000
_cell.length_c   1.000
_cell.angle_alpha   90.00
_cell.angle_beta   90.00
_cell.angle_gamma   90.00
#
_symmetry.space_group_name_H-M   'P 1'
#
loop_
_entity.id
_entity.type
_entity.pdbx_description
1 polymer ?
#
loop_
_entity_poly.entity_id
_entity_poly.type
_entity_poly.pdbx_seq_one_letter_code
_entity_poly.pdbx_strand_id
1 'polypeptide(L)'
;MKEITVTEPAFVTRFSCSGSACRDHCCKGWKITLDKTTVKKYLASKDATIRTIAQDNIILLKKNNSHWGEIKLPSALGNCPYLDEDRLCRVQKTLGAKALSHTCSSFPRAHHTYKNEVRNSLSLACPEVTSRILNDPDAMALGEKTIIQQTFNTAPLFPAQQKLLNLFCLSLINHANSSTEAALYALIKFVMYTQKFAKIDDAALGELEQVYAALLEQLQTGVLAQELMNIAPDSKVKTSLVLQMQDYFRSFPLSRGSVILDHYIQCLLRVLTAEEGVSMEQKVSDIESSLARCLQADEQQKNWAFRNLILYKIWENNFPNQPNVDPLRALYIIVAEYAFIKLLTAASVHERGRLEWDDVTNIVYSFHSRSQHNSEVAANFHRHIETVRTGDDLSMIHLLT
;
A
#
# COMPACT_ATOMS: atom_id res chain seq x y z
N MET A 1 21.76 -4.72 -28.69
CA MET A 1 21.68 -4.18 -27.32
C MET A 1 20.63 -3.08 -27.29
N LYS A 2 19.78 -3.09 -26.26
CA LYS A 2 18.69 -2.14 -26.04
C LYS A 2 18.84 -1.52 -24.65
N GLU A 3 18.59 -0.22 -24.58
CA GLU A 3 18.57 0.53 -23.32
C GLU A 3 17.19 0.39 -22.68
N ILE A 4 17.18 0.09 -21.38
CA ILE A 4 15.98 0.04 -20.55
C ILE A 4 16.19 1.02 -19.40
N THR A 5 15.27 1.98 -19.28
CA THR A 5 15.24 2.88 -18.13
C THR A 5 14.65 2.14 -16.93
N VAL A 6 15.30 2.21 -15.78
CA VAL A 6 14.80 1.70 -14.52
C VAL A 6 14.55 2.88 -13.61
N THR A 7 13.29 3.13 -13.26
CA THR A 7 12.89 4.21 -12.35
C THR A 7 12.44 3.60 -11.03
N GLU A 8 12.95 4.11 -9.92
CA GLU A 8 12.63 3.59 -8.60
C GLU A 8 12.69 4.66 -7.50
N PRO A 9 11.76 4.65 -6.54
CA PRO A 9 11.85 5.49 -5.35
C PRO A 9 13.08 5.15 -4.48
N ALA A 10 13.58 6.12 -3.72
CA ALA A 10 14.74 5.95 -2.84
C ALA A 10 14.55 4.85 -1.78
N PHE A 11 13.33 4.62 -1.29
CA PHE A 11 13.07 3.53 -0.34
C PHE A 11 13.36 2.13 -0.93
N VAL A 12 13.26 1.98 -2.27
CA VAL A 12 13.54 0.72 -2.97
C VAL A 12 15.04 0.43 -2.96
N THR A 13 15.87 1.44 -3.24
CA THR A 13 17.33 1.30 -3.27
C THR A 13 17.93 1.09 -1.88
N ARG A 14 17.32 1.71 -0.87
CA ARG A 14 17.76 1.66 0.53
C ARG A 14 17.24 0.42 1.27
N PHE A 15 16.35 -0.37 0.68
CA PHE A 15 15.74 -1.51 1.35
C PHE A 15 16.73 -2.65 1.61
N SER A 16 16.77 -3.09 2.87
CA SER A 16 17.41 -4.32 3.28
C SER A 16 16.48 -5.07 4.25
N CYS A 17 16.37 -6.39 4.07
CA CYS A 17 15.58 -7.21 4.98
C CYS A 17 16.23 -7.23 6.37
N SER A 18 15.47 -6.91 7.41
CA SER A 18 15.93 -6.95 8.81
C SER A 18 16.08 -8.37 9.37
N GLY A 19 15.76 -9.40 8.58
CA GLY A 19 16.02 -10.81 8.92
C GLY A 19 15.38 -11.21 10.25
N SER A 20 16.20 -11.67 11.17
CA SER A 20 15.78 -12.11 12.50
C SER A 20 15.18 -10.99 13.36
N ALA A 21 15.45 -9.71 13.05
CA ALA A 21 14.87 -8.56 13.74
C ALA A 21 13.49 -8.14 13.20
N CYS A 22 13.01 -8.77 12.12
CA CYS A 22 11.73 -8.41 11.50
C CYS A 22 10.56 -8.66 12.46
N ARG A 23 9.80 -7.59 12.75
CA ARG A 23 8.63 -7.63 13.67
C ARG A 23 7.52 -8.58 13.21
N ASP A 24 7.39 -8.76 11.90
CA ASP A 24 6.41 -9.67 11.30
C ASP A 24 6.96 -10.35 10.04
N HIS A 25 7.68 -11.46 10.22
CA HIS A 25 8.37 -12.16 9.13
C HIS A 25 7.41 -12.67 8.03
N CYS A 26 7.91 -12.75 6.80
CA CYS A 26 7.12 -13.21 5.65
C CYS A 26 6.90 -14.73 5.64
N CYS A 27 7.62 -15.51 6.44
CA CYS A 27 7.49 -16.97 6.50
C CYS A 27 6.30 -17.45 7.35
N LYS A 28 5.11 -16.85 7.25
CA LYS A 28 3.89 -17.33 7.93
C LYS A 28 2.59 -16.80 7.34
N GLY A 29 1.51 -17.55 7.54
CA GLY A 29 0.13 -17.07 7.42
C GLY A 29 -0.33 -16.57 6.05
N TRP A 30 0.32 -17.03 4.98
CA TRP A 30 -0.09 -16.77 3.59
C TRP A 30 0.38 -17.91 2.70
N LYS A 31 -0.13 -17.94 1.48
CA LYS A 31 0.13 -18.99 0.51
C LYS A 31 1.53 -18.89 -0.08
N ILE A 32 2.38 -19.88 0.15
CA ILE A 32 3.74 -19.95 -0.42
C ILE A 32 3.77 -20.99 -1.54
N THR A 33 3.61 -20.51 -2.77
CA THR A 33 3.70 -21.36 -3.97
C THR A 33 5.15 -21.60 -4.39
N LEU A 34 5.39 -22.75 -5.02
CA LEU A 34 6.69 -23.21 -5.49
C LEU A 34 6.61 -23.61 -6.97
N ASP A 35 7.61 -23.19 -7.74
CA ASP A 35 7.81 -23.67 -9.10
C ASP A 35 8.40 -25.10 -9.10
N LYS A 36 8.29 -25.77 -10.26
CA LYS A 36 8.71 -27.16 -10.44
C LYS A 36 10.21 -27.36 -10.18
N THR A 37 11.04 -26.39 -10.52
CA THR A 37 12.49 -26.50 -10.32
C THR A 37 12.84 -26.40 -8.85
N THR A 38 12.18 -25.49 -8.12
CA THR A 38 12.36 -25.33 -6.68
C THR A 38 11.88 -26.55 -5.90
N VAL A 39 10.72 -27.12 -6.23
CA VAL A 39 10.23 -28.36 -5.59
C VAL A 39 11.24 -29.50 -5.76
N LYS A 40 11.74 -29.71 -6.99
CA LYS A 40 12.76 -30.73 -7.25
C LYS A 40 14.05 -30.46 -6.47
N LYS A 41 14.50 -29.20 -6.43
CA LYS A 41 15.69 -28.77 -5.69
C LYS A 41 15.58 -29.10 -4.21
N TYR A 42 14.42 -28.83 -3.59
CA TYR A 42 14.23 -29.10 -2.17
C TYR A 42 14.13 -30.61 -1.87
N LEU A 43 13.39 -31.37 -2.68
CA LEU A 43 13.28 -32.83 -2.53
C LEU A 43 14.61 -33.57 -2.79
N ALA A 44 15.49 -33.02 -3.61
CA ALA A 44 16.82 -33.57 -3.90
C ALA A 44 17.93 -32.87 -3.11
N SER A 45 17.59 -32.04 -2.10
CA SER A 45 18.59 -31.30 -1.32
C SER A 45 19.56 -32.25 -0.62
N LYS A 46 20.85 -31.90 -0.59
CA LYS A 46 21.85 -32.64 0.21
C LYS A 46 21.65 -32.43 1.70
N ASP A 47 21.15 -31.27 2.10
CA ASP A 47 20.76 -30.99 3.49
C ASP A 47 19.55 -31.86 3.87
N ALA A 48 19.73 -32.70 4.89
CA ALA A 48 18.74 -33.68 5.30
C ALA A 48 17.46 -33.02 5.84
N THR A 49 17.59 -31.96 6.64
CA THR A 49 16.46 -31.25 7.21
C THR A 49 15.60 -30.61 6.13
N ILE A 50 16.22 -29.93 5.15
CA ILE A 50 15.50 -29.33 4.03
C ILE A 50 14.77 -30.40 3.22
N ARG A 51 15.44 -31.52 2.95
CA ARG A 51 14.85 -32.64 2.19
C ARG A 51 13.65 -33.26 2.93
N THR A 52 13.76 -33.49 4.23
CA THR A 52 12.67 -34.04 5.05
C THR A 52 11.47 -33.08 5.08
N ILE A 53 11.70 -31.78 5.33
CA ILE A 53 10.63 -30.77 5.26
C ILE A 53 9.97 -30.78 3.87
N ALA A 54 10.76 -30.91 2.80
CA ALA A 54 10.22 -30.95 1.45
C ALA A 54 9.29 -32.15 1.22
N GLN A 55 9.64 -33.32 1.77
CA GLN A 55 8.84 -34.54 1.66
C GLN A 55 7.54 -34.45 2.46
N ASP A 56 7.60 -33.87 3.67
CA ASP A 56 6.48 -33.87 4.62
C ASP A 56 5.53 -32.68 4.43
N ASN A 57 6.05 -31.54 3.95
CA ASN A 57 5.35 -30.27 3.95
C ASN A 57 5.20 -29.59 2.58
N ILE A 58 5.53 -30.26 1.46
CA ILE A 58 5.17 -29.74 0.13
C ILE A 58 3.97 -30.50 -0.42
N ILE A 59 2.88 -29.77 -0.67
CA ILE A 59 1.72 -30.27 -1.40
C ILE A 59 1.99 -30.10 -2.89
N LEU A 60 1.96 -31.20 -3.65
CA LEU A 60 2.13 -31.15 -5.10
C LEU A 60 0.80 -30.80 -5.78
N LEU A 61 0.71 -29.59 -6.35
CA LEU A 61 -0.46 -29.12 -7.07
C LEU A 61 -0.41 -29.50 -8.57
N LYS A 62 0.79 -29.48 -9.16
CA LYS A 62 1.07 -29.78 -10.57
C LYS A 62 0.23 -28.98 -11.59
N LYS A 63 -0.23 -27.77 -11.24
CA LYS A 63 -1.06 -26.94 -12.14
C LYS A 63 -0.28 -26.47 -13.38
N ASN A 64 0.95 -26.00 -13.19
CA ASN A 64 1.90 -25.66 -14.24
C ASN A 64 3.33 -25.57 -13.66
N ASN A 65 4.33 -25.26 -14.49
CA ASN A 65 5.73 -25.19 -14.04
C ASN A 65 5.98 -24.10 -12.99
N SER A 66 5.23 -22.98 -13.00
CA SER A 66 5.37 -21.90 -12.01
C SER A 66 4.56 -22.14 -10.74
N HIS A 67 3.54 -23.01 -10.81
CA HIS A 67 2.66 -23.38 -9.71
C HIS A 67 2.61 -24.90 -9.56
N TRP A 68 3.76 -25.48 -9.20
CA TRP A 68 3.94 -26.93 -9.13
C TRP A 68 3.67 -27.48 -7.74
N GLY A 69 4.07 -26.75 -6.70
CA GLY A 69 3.83 -27.12 -5.31
C GLY A 69 3.47 -25.92 -4.44
N GLU A 70 3.13 -26.23 -3.20
CA GLU A 70 2.77 -25.26 -2.17
C GLU A 70 3.27 -25.76 -0.81
N ILE A 71 3.78 -24.85 0.02
CA ILE A 71 4.16 -25.18 1.39
C ILE A 71 2.91 -25.37 2.25
N LYS A 72 2.77 -26.55 2.85
CA LYS A 72 1.78 -26.85 3.88
C LYS A 72 2.18 -26.17 5.20
N LEU A 73 1.50 -25.08 5.53
CA LEU A 73 1.59 -24.48 6.85
C LEU A 73 0.83 -25.33 7.89
N PRO A 74 1.28 -25.36 9.16
CA PRO A 74 0.63 -26.14 10.20
C PRO A 74 -0.74 -25.57 10.62
N SER A 75 -0.96 -24.27 10.43
CA SER A 75 -2.25 -23.60 10.63
C SER A 75 -2.30 -22.31 9.80
N ALA A 76 -3.45 -21.64 9.79
CA ALA A 76 -3.64 -20.37 9.06
C ALA A 76 -2.72 -19.23 9.54
N LEU A 77 -2.25 -19.27 10.78
CA LEU A 77 -1.24 -18.35 11.33
C LEU A 77 0.12 -19.02 11.54
N GLY A 78 0.25 -20.28 11.12
CA GLY A 78 1.43 -21.09 11.33
C GLY A 78 2.64 -20.62 10.52
N ASN A 79 3.81 -20.90 11.07
CA ASN A 79 5.08 -20.61 10.41
C ASN A 79 5.35 -21.60 9.27
N CYS A 80 6.05 -21.11 8.25
CA CYS A 80 6.66 -21.95 7.24
C CYS A 80 7.61 -22.94 7.94
N PRO A 81 7.54 -24.25 7.64
CA PRO A 81 8.42 -25.24 8.27
C PRO A 81 9.92 -25.00 8.06
N TYR A 82 10.29 -24.17 7.09
CA TYR A 82 11.68 -23.75 6.87
C TYR A 82 12.14 -22.59 7.76
N LEU A 83 11.25 -21.96 8.55
CA LEU A 83 11.65 -20.95 9.52
C LEU A 83 12.34 -21.64 10.70
N ASP A 84 13.58 -21.23 11.00
CA ASP A 84 14.33 -21.75 12.14
C ASP A 84 14.08 -20.95 13.43
N GLU A 85 14.69 -21.40 14.52
CA GLU A 85 14.57 -20.79 15.86
C GLU A 85 15.14 -19.37 15.92
N ASP A 86 16.10 -19.04 15.04
CA ASP A 86 16.66 -17.69 14.88
C ASP A 86 15.71 -16.76 14.09
N ARG A 87 14.53 -17.23 13.71
CA ARG A 87 13.58 -16.56 12.81
C ARG A 87 14.15 -16.27 11.42
N LEU A 88 15.01 -17.17 10.93
CA LEU A 88 15.59 -17.10 9.59
C LEU A 88 15.09 -18.26 8.71
N CYS A 89 15.06 -18.04 7.39
CA CYS A 89 14.72 -19.10 6.44
C CYS A 89 15.90 -20.06 6.27
N ARG A 90 15.74 -21.31 6.71
CA ARG A 90 16.76 -22.36 6.62
C ARG A 90 17.24 -22.59 5.19
N VAL A 91 16.34 -22.52 4.19
CA VAL A 91 16.72 -22.63 2.78
C VAL A 91 17.70 -21.53 2.40
N GLN A 92 17.39 -20.28 2.72
CA GLN A 92 18.27 -19.15 2.40
C GLN A 92 19.60 -19.24 3.16
N LYS A 93 19.54 -19.56 4.46
CA LYS A 93 20.70 -19.69 5.35
C LYS A 93 21.66 -20.79 4.89
N THR A 94 21.14 -21.90 4.38
CA THR A 94 21.93 -23.11 4.04
C THR A 94 22.29 -23.21 2.56
N LEU A 95 21.33 -22.93 1.67
CA LEU A 95 21.47 -23.10 0.21
C LEU A 95 21.67 -21.78 -0.53
N GLY A 96 21.60 -20.65 0.18
CA GLY A 96 21.76 -19.29 -0.36
C GLY A 96 20.49 -18.72 -0.99
N ALA A 97 20.50 -17.40 -1.23
CA ALA A 97 19.33 -16.67 -1.75
C ALA A 97 18.83 -17.18 -3.12
N LYS A 98 19.72 -17.74 -3.97
CA LYS A 98 19.37 -18.33 -5.27
C LYS A 98 18.60 -19.66 -5.16
N ALA A 99 18.49 -20.22 -3.96
CA ALA A 99 17.70 -21.42 -3.70
C ALA A 99 16.22 -21.13 -3.47
N LEU A 100 15.87 -19.89 -3.11
CA LEU A 100 14.49 -19.48 -2.84
C LEU A 100 13.59 -19.69 -4.06
N SER A 101 12.31 -20.00 -3.79
CA SER A 101 11.27 -19.98 -4.82
C SER A 101 11.03 -18.57 -5.32
N HIS A 102 10.42 -18.44 -6.50
CA HIS A 102 9.99 -17.13 -7.02
C HIS A 102 9.18 -16.34 -5.98
N THR A 103 8.24 -16.98 -5.28
CA THR A 103 7.42 -16.33 -4.24
C THR A 103 8.27 -15.73 -3.12
N CYS A 104 9.28 -16.46 -2.63
CA CYS A 104 10.12 -16.00 -1.54
C CYS A 104 11.24 -15.05 -1.98
N SER A 105 11.77 -15.18 -3.21
CA SER A 105 12.81 -14.29 -3.73
C SER A 105 12.26 -12.94 -4.16
N SER A 106 11.01 -12.91 -4.63
CA SER A 106 10.38 -11.71 -5.15
C SER A 106 9.82 -10.85 -4.03
N PHE A 107 9.15 -11.40 -3.01
CA PHE A 107 8.63 -10.58 -1.91
C PHE A 107 9.76 -9.84 -1.14
N PRO A 108 9.63 -8.54 -0.82
CA PRO A 108 8.48 -7.66 -1.08
C PRO A 108 8.56 -6.87 -2.40
N ARG A 109 9.50 -7.17 -3.29
CA ARG A 109 9.71 -6.44 -4.55
C ARG A 109 8.54 -6.59 -5.52
N ALA A 110 8.15 -5.47 -6.11
CA ALA A 110 7.16 -5.35 -7.17
C ALA A 110 7.77 -4.58 -8.35
N HIS A 111 7.32 -4.92 -9.56
CA HIS A 111 7.85 -4.38 -10.81
C HIS A 111 6.72 -4.13 -11.82
N HIS A 112 6.66 -2.93 -12.38
CA HIS A 112 5.87 -2.63 -13.57
C HIS A 112 6.79 -2.57 -14.77
N THR A 113 6.67 -3.57 -15.64
CA THR A 113 7.52 -3.70 -16.81
C THR A 113 6.80 -3.15 -18.04
N TYR A 114 7.47 -2.27 -18.77
CA TYR A 114 7.07 -1.73 -20.07
C TYR A 114 8.16 -2.03 -21.10
N LYS A 115 7.86 -1.81 -22.39
CA LYS A 115 8.75 -2.16 -23.51
C LYS A 115 10.21 -1.72 -23.31
N ASN A 116 10.38 -0.47 -22.88
CA ASN A 116 11.67 0.21 -22.76
C ASN A 116 11.97 0.65 -21.32
N GLU A 117 11.16 0.25 -20.34
CA GLU A 117 11.25 0.77 -18.98
C GLU A 117 10.81 -0.27 -17.94
N VAL A 118 11.37 -0.21 -16.74
CA VAL A 118 10.90 -0.93 -15.56
C VAL A 118 10.73 0.07 -14.41
N ARG A 119 9.57 0.06 -13.76
CA ARG A 119 9.33 0.82 -12.54
C ARG A 119 9.34 -0.13 -11.34
N ASN A 120 10.23 0.09 -10.39
CA ASN A 120 10.36 -0.76 -9.20
C ASN A 120 9.62 -0.15 -8.01
N SER A 121 9.18 -1.03 -7.12
CA SER A 121 8.55 -0.68 -5.84
C SER A 121 8.67 -1.86 -4.87
N LEU A 122 8.22 -1.70 -3.63
CA LEU A 122 8.14 -2.78 -2.65
C LEU A 122 6.80 -2.75 -1.92
N SER A 123 6.20 -3.92 -1.70
CA SER A 123 4.92 -4.06 -1.01
C SER A 123 4.95 -3.57 0.43
N LEU A 124 3.98 -2.71 0.77
CA LEU A 124 3.67 -2.30 2.14
C LEU A 124 3.23 -3.45 3.06
N ALA A 125 3.00 -4.67 2.56
CA ALA A 125 2.78 -5.82 3.45
C ALA A 125 4.06 -6.19 4.25
N CYS A 126 5.23 -5.69 3.87
CA CYS A 126 6.47 -5.85 4.63
C CYS A 126 6.64 -4.72 5.65
N PRO A 127 6.71 -5.00 6.97
CA PRO A 127 6.84 -3.96 7.99
C PRO A 127 8.12 -3.13 7.85
N GLU A 128 9.20 -3.72 7.34
CA GLU A 128 10.47 -3.01 7.07
C GLU A 128 10.31 -1.98 5.94
N VAL A 129 9.53 -2.31 4.91
CA VAL A 129 9.20 -1.37 3.82
C VAL A 129 8.32 -0.25 4.37
N THR A 130 7.27 -0.60 5.11
CA THR A 130 6.36 0.37 5.72
C THR A 130 7.09 1.35 6.62
N SER A 131 7.94 0.85 7.53
CA SER A 131 8.77 1.69 8.40
C SER A 131 9.63 2.66 7.61
N ARG A 132 10.23 2.22 6.49
CA ARG A 132 11.05 3.10 5.64
C ARG A 132 10.23 4.19 4.99
N ILE A 133 9.05 3.87 4.46
CA ILE A 133 8.18 4.86 3.80
C ILE A 133 7.70 5.92 4.80
N LEU A 134 7.39 5.52 6.03
CA LEU A 134 6.91 6.44 7.07
C LEU A 134 8.03 7.30 7.68
N ASN A 135 9.23 6.74 7.87
CA ASN A 135 10.29 7.36 8.65
C ASN A 135 11.37 8.10 7.83
N ASP A 136 11.28 8.10 6.50
CA ASP A 136 12.27 8.73 5.61
C ASP A 136 11.60 9.84 4.75
N PRO A 137 11.96 11.13 4.93
CA PRO A 137 11.35 12.23 4.18
C PRO A 137 11.56 12.13 2.67
N ASP A 138 12.65 11.47 2.24
CA ASP A 138 13.01 11.30 0.84
C ASP A 138 12.63 9.92 0.30
N ALA A 139 11.88 9.11 1.06
CA ALA A 139 11.51 7.74 0.67
C ALA A 139 11.00 7.66 -0.78
N MET A 140 10.17 8.63 -1.17
CA MET A 140 9.49 8.67 -2.46
C MET A 140 10.22 9.47 -3.54
N ALA A 141 11.44 9.97 -3.27
CA ALA A 141 12.26 10.62 -4.29
C ALA A 141 12.60 9.62 -5.40
N LEU A 142 12.25 9.95 -6.65
CA LEU A 142 12.44 9.08 -7.80
C LEU A 142 13.86 9.19 -8.35
N GLY A 143 14.53 8.05 -8.52
CA GLY A 143 15.80 7.94 -9.23
C GLY A 143 15.66 7.14 -10.51
N GLU A 144 16.51 7.44 -11.50
CA GLU A 144 16.58 6.72 -12.78
C GLU A 144 17.97 6.15 -13.01
N LYS A 145 18.03 4.97 -13.62
CA LYS A 145 19.27 4.37 -14.13
C LYS A 145 18.99 3.63 -15.43
N THR A 146 19.98 3.56 -16.31
CA THR A 146 19.88 2.81 -17.57
C THR A 146 20.56 1.46 -17.43
N ILE A 147 19.89 0.40 -17.87
CA ILE A 147 20.48 -0.93 -18.01
C ILE A 147 20.50 -1.34 -19.49
N ILE A 148 21.49 -2.15 -19.86
CA ILE A 148 21.65 -2.66 -21.22
C ILE A 148 21.25 -4.14 -21.24
N GLN A 149 20.33 -4.51 -22.12
CA GLN A 149 19.96 -5.90 -22.37
C GLN A 149 19.91 -6.23 -23.87
N GLN A 150 19.76 -7.51 -24.23
CA GLN A 150 19.83 -7.93 -25.63
C GLN A 150 18.61 -7.49 -26.44
N THR A 151 17.42 -7.65 -25.87
CA THR A 151 16.13 -7.35 -26.51
C THR A 151 15.31 -6.40 -25.64
N PHE A 152 14.32 -5.70 -26.19
CA PHE A 152 13.33 -4.99 -25.37
C PHE A 152 12.50 -5.97 -24.53
N ASN A 153 11.82 -5.44 -23.52
CA ASN A 153 10.82 -6.21 -22.78
C ASN A 153 9.63 -6.53 -23.70
N THR A 154 8.94 -7.63 -23.44
CA THR A 154 7.76 -8.05 -24.23
C THR A 154 6.50 -7.26 -23.89
N ALA A 155 6.55 -6.37 -22.90
CA ALA A 155 5.44 -5.54 -22.46
C ALA A 155 5.16 -4.37 -23.42
N PRO A 156 3.95 -3.78 -23.39
CA PRO A 156 3.61 -2.60 -24.18
C PRO A 156 4.49 -1.39 -23.85
N LEU A 157 4.57 -0.43 -24.78
CA LEU A 157 5.21 0.86 -24.52
C LEU A 157 4.39 1.63 -23.48
N PHE A 158 5.07 2.33 -22.56
CA PHE A 158 4.41 3.27 -21.66
C PHE A 158 4.27 4.63 -22.35
N PRO A 159 3.06 5.10 -22.69
CA PRO A 159 2.87 6.36 -23.43
C PRO A 159 3.37 7.57 -22.65
N ALA A 160 3.99 8.53 -23.33
CA ALA A 160 4.52 9.75 -22.72
C ALA A 160 3.41 10.56 -22.03
N GLN A 161 2.21 10.57 -22.61
CA GLN A 161 1.05 11.26 -22.07
C GLN A 161 0.63 10.70 -20.70
N GLN A 162 0.63 9.38 -20.56
CA GLN A 162 0.31 8.70 -19.31
C GLN A 162 1.38 8.93 -18.24
N LYS A 163 2.66 8.99 -18.65
CA LYS A 163 3.77 9.35 -17.76
C LYS A 163 3.59 10.75 -17.20
N LEU A 164 3.35 11.73 -18.07
CA LEU A 164 3.16 13.13 -17.66
C LEU A 164 1.96 13.27 -16.74
N LEU A 165 0.84 12.60 -17.04
CA LEU A 165 -0.34 12.59 -16.18
C LEU A 165 -0.05 12.00 -14.79
N ASN A 166 0.68 10.88 -14.71
CA ASN A 166 1.12 10.29 -13.44
C ASN A 166 2.04 11.26 -12.66
N LEU A 167 2.93 11.98 -13.36
CA LEU A 167 3.81 12.97 -12.75
C LEU A 167 3.04 14.17 -12.18
N PHE A 168 2.00 14.66 -12.86
CA PHE A 168 1.12 15.69 -12.30
C PHE A 168 0.46 15.22 -11.00
N CYS A 169 -0.08 13.98 -10.98
CA CYS A 169 -0.68 13.41 -9.78
C CYS A 169 0.31 13.26 -8.63
N LEU A 170 1.54 12.77 -8.89
CA LEU A 170 2.60 12.67 -7.89
C LEU A 170 2.99 14.06 -7.36
N SER A 171 3.14 15.03 -8.25
CA SER A 171 3.57 16.39 -7.90
C SER A 171 2.55 17.13 -7.02
N LEU A 172 1.25 17.01 -7.32
CA LEU A 172 0.18 17.59 -6.50
C LEU A 172 0.23 17.09 -5.04
N ILE A 173 0.64 15.83 -4.83
CA ILE A 173 0.81 15.26 -3.49
C ILE A 173 2.14 15.65 -2.87
N ASN A 174 3.22 15.74 -3.65
CA ASN A 174 4.58 15.97 -3.16
C ASN A 174 4.87 17.45 -2.80
N HIS A 175 3.89 18.16 -2.27
CA HIS A 175 4.00 19.56 -1.91
C HIS A 175 4.18 19.73 -0.39
N ALA A 176 5.38 20.10 0.04
CA ALA A 176 5.77 20.03 1.46
C ALA A 176 5.06 21.02 2.39
N ASN A 177 4.53 22.12 1.85
CA ASN A 177 3.92 23.19 2.62
C ASN A 177 2.39 23.06 2.76
N SER A 178 1.80 21.98 2.27
CA SER A 178 0.36 21.71 2.33
C SER A 178 0.05 20.45 3.13
N SER A 179 -1.12 20.40 3.77
CA SER A 179 -1.61 19.17 4.41
C SER A 179 -1.86 18.07 3.36
N THR A 180 -1.81 16.82 3.82
CA THR A 180 -2.07 15.66 2.93
C THR A 180 -3.51 15.69 2.41
N GLU A 181 -4.46 16.16 3.22
CA GLU A 181 -5.87 16.30 2.87
C GLU A 181 -6.09 17.36 1.79
N ALA A 182 -5.46 18.53 1.91
CA ALA A 182 -5.56 19.57 0.88
C ALA A 182 -4.96 19.10 -0.44
N ALA A 183 -3.83 18.39 -0.40
CA ALA A 183 -3.20 17.80 -1.58
C ALA A 183 -4.07 16.73 -2.25
N LEU A 184 -4.70 15.85 -1.47
CA LEU A 184 -5.69 14.89 -1.97
C LEU A 184 -6.91 15.59 -2.57
N TYR A 185 -7.38 16.68 -1.96
CA TYR A 185 -8.48 17.48 -2.49
C TYR A 185 -8.13 18.12 -3.84
N ALA A 186 -6.90 18.64 -4.00
CA ALA A 186 -6.39 19.10 -5.28
C ALA A 186 -6.39 17.97 -6.32
N LEU A 187 -5.93 16.78 -5.94
CA LEU A 187 -5.90 15.61 -6.80
C LEU A 187 -7.31 15.17 -7.23
N ILE A 188 -8.30 15.23 -6.34
CA ILE A 188 -9.71 14.97 -6.67
C ILE A 188 -10.18 15.95 -7.74
N LYS A 189 -9.98 17.26 -7.54
CA LYS A 189 -10.36 18.27 -8.54
C LYS A 189 -9.67 18.06 -9.89
N PHE A 190 -8.37 17.74 -9.86
CA PHE A 190 -7.60 17.45 -11.07
C PHE A 190 -8.17 16.26 -11.83
N VAL A 191 -8.39 15.14 -11.15
CA VAL A 191 -8.91 13.91 -11.75
C VAL A 191 -10.35 14.10 -12.23
N MET A 192 -11.19 14.82 -11.51
CA MET A 192 -12.52 15.22 -11.99
C MET A 192 -12.45 16.01 -13.30
N TYR A 193 -11.48 16.92 -13.45
CA TYR A 193 -11.30 17.66 -14.69
C TYR A 193 -10.87 16.73 -15.84
N THR A 194 -10.03 15.72 -15.56
CA THR A 194 -9.60 14.75 -16.60
C THR A 194 -10.78 13.98 -17.22
N GLN A 195 -11.89 13.79 -16.49
CA GLN A 195 -13.09 13.10 -16.97
C GLN A 195 -13.80 13.83 -18.12
N LYS A 196 -13.48 15.10 -18.38
CA LYS A 196 -13.98 15.83 -19.54
C LYS A 196 -13.45 15.29 -20.87
N PHE A 197 -12.33 14.58 -20.83
CA PHE A 197 -11.66 14.08 -22.02
C PHE A 197 -11.92 12.59 -22.20
N ALA A 198 -12.45 12.20 -23.35
CA ALA A 198 -12.62 10.78 -23.70
C ALA A 198 -11.26 10.06 -23.83
N LYS A 199 -10.19 10.80 -24.15
CA LYS A 199 -8.81 10.32 -24.22
C LYS A 199 -7.87 11.47 -23.86
N ILE A 200 -6.79 11.14 -23.17
CA ILE A 200 -5.71 12.07 -22.85
C ILE A 200 -4.69 12.06 -24.00
N ASP A 201 -4.86 12.98 -24.95
CA ASP A 201 -3.89 13.28 -26.00
C ASP A 201 -3.11 14.57 -25.69
N ASP A 202 -2.29 15.05 -26.63
CA ASP A 202 -1.42 16.21 -26.41
C ASP A 202 -2.21 17.51 -26.22
N ALA A 203 -3.40 17.64 -26.84
CA ALA A 203 -4.26 18.81 -26.68
C ALA A 203 -4.89 18.81 -25.28
N ALA A 204 -5.44 17.66 -24.86
CA ALA A 204 -5.97 17.49 -23.50
C ALA A 204 -4.90 17.75 -22.44
N LEU A 205 -3.65 17.32 -22.68
CA LEU A 205 -2.54 17.59 -21.75
C LEU A 205 -2.20 19.08 -21.64
N GLY A 206 -2.26 19.84 -22.73
CA GLY A 206 -2.04 21.29 -22.67
C GLY A 206 -3.06 22.00 -21.77
N GLU A 207 -4.33 21.58 -21.81
CA GLU A 207 -5.36 22.09 -20.89
C GLU A 207 -5.13 21.61 -19.45
N LEU A 208 -4.79 20.33 -19.27
CA LEU A 208 -4.53 19.75 -17.95
C LEU A 208 -3.33 20.39 -17.27
N GLU A 209 -2.30 20.79 -18.01
CA GLU A 209 -1.14 21.51 -17.48
C GLU A 209 -1.55 22.85 -16.87
N GLN A 210 -2.48 23.59 -17.49
CA GLN A 210 -3.02 24.84 -16.95
C GLN A 210 -3.81 24.60 -15.65
N VAL A 211 -4.65 23.57 -15.63
CA VAL A 211 -5.41 23.18 -14.43
C VAL A 211 -4.47 22.76 -13.31
N TYR A 212 -3.45 21.96 -13.63
CA TYR A 212 -2.41 21.55 -12.69
C TYR A 212 -1.67 22.75 -12.10
N ALA A 213 -1.26 23.72 -12.93
CA ALA A 213 -0.57 24.92 -12.47
C ALA A 213 -1.46 25.76 -11.53
N ALA A 214 -2.74 25.95 -11.87
CA ALA A 214 -3.69 26.67 -11.02
C ALA A 214 -3.92 25.96 -9.67
N LEU A 215 -4.07 24.63 -9.67
CA LEU A 215 -4.24 23.85 -8.44
C LEU A 215 -2.97 23.90 -7.56
N LEU A 216 -1.79 23.88 -8.16
CA LEU A 216 -0.54 24.06 -7.42
C LEU A 216 -0.45 25.43 -6.73
N GLU A 217 -0.82 26.51 -7.43
CA GLU A 217 -0.86 27.85 -6.84
C GLU A 217 -1.86 27.92 -5.68
N GLN A 218 -3.04 27.32 -5.84
CA GLN A 218 -4.05 27.26 -4.78
C GLN A 218 -3.60 26.41 -3.58
N LEU A 219 -2.79 25.36 -3.80
CA LEU A 219 -2.18 24.58 -2.73
C LEU A 219 -1.15 25.42 -1.96
N GLN A 220 -0.30 26.16 -2.69
CA GLN A 220 0.74 27.01 -2.12
C GLN A 220 0.18 28.16 -1.29
N THR A 221 -0.90 28.78 -1.77
CA THR A 221 -1.56 29.90 -1.12
C THR A 221 -2.53 29.48 -0.02
N GLY A 222 -2.76 28.17 0.18
CA GLY A 222 -3.65 27.63 1.21
C GLY A 222 -5.14 27.71 0.87
N VAL A 223 -5.51 28.18 -0.33
CA VAL A 223 -6.90 28.30 -0.79
C VAL A 223 -7.62 26.94 -0.72
N LEU A 224 -6.98 25.87 -1.18
CA LEU A 224 -7.58 24.53 -1.17
C LEU A 224 -7.79 23.97 0.24
N ALA A 225 -6.90 24.31 1.18
CA ALA A 225 -7.10 23.93 2.58
C ALA A 225 -8.30 24.66 3.18
N GLN A 226 -8.45 25.97 2.90
CA GLN A 226 -9.57 26.76 3.36
C GLN A 226 -10.90 26.30 2.75
N GLU A 227 -10.92 25.98 1.45
CA GLU A 227 -12.09 25.41 0.79
C GLU A 227 -12.50 24.09 1.45
N LEU A 228 -11.55 23.19 1.69
CA LEU A 228 -11.82 21.91 2.33
C LEU A 228 -12.39 22.08 3.74
N MET A 229 -11.85 23.01 4.54
CA MET A 229 -12.34 23.33 5.88
C MET A 229 -13.78 23.88 5.88
N ASN A 230 -14.21 24.51 4.79
CA ASN A 230 -15.56 25.06 4.65
C ASN A 230 -16.59 24.02 4.20
N ILE A 231 -16.16 22.81 3.83
CA ILE A 231 -17.07 21.71 3.48
C ILE A 231 -17.61 21.11 4.77
N ALA A 232 -18.94 21.07 4.89
CA ALA A 232 -19.58 20.45 6.03
C ALA A 232 -19.21 18.95 6.09
N PRO A 233 -18.66 18.47 7.23
CA PRO A 233 -18.29 17.08 7.36
C PRO A 233 -19.54 16.19 7.33
N ASP A 234 -19.48 15.07 6.58
CA ASP A 234 -20.49 14.02 6.62
C ASP A 234 -19.93 12.80 7.36
N SER A 235 -20.22 12.75 8.66
CA SER A 235 -19.84 11.67 9.57
C SER A 235 -20.37 10.31 9.16
N LYS A 236 -21.48 10.25 8.40
CA LYS A 236 -22.07 8.99 7.97
C LYS A 236 -21.16 8.28 6.99
N VAL A 237 -20.44 9.03 6.15
CA VAL A 237 -19.48 8.46 5.18
C VAL A 237 -18.32 7.80 5.92
N LYS A 238 -17.70 8.48 6.90
CA LYS A 238 -16.62 7.90 7.72
C LYS A 238 -17.11 6.71 8.55
N THR A 239 -18.28 6.82 9.18
CA THR A 239 -18.85 5.74 9.99
C THR A 239 -19.18 4.51 9.13
N SER A 240 -19.78 4.72 7.95
CA SER A 240 -20.04 3.65 6.98
C SER A 240 -18.73 2.97 6.56
N LEU A 241 -17.69 3.75 6.25
CA LEU A 241 -16.38 3.22 5.92
C LEU A 241 -15.83 2.31 7.02
N VAL A 242 -15.87 2.75 8.29
CA VAL A 242 -15.39 1.98 9.43
C VAL A 242 -16.14 0.65 9.57
N LEU A 243 -17.47 0.69 9.54
CA LEU A 243 -18.29 -0.52 9.66
C LEU A 243 -18.02 -1.49 8.51
N GLN A 244 -17.96 -1.00 7.28
CA GLN A 244 -17.72 -1.84 6.11
C GLN A 244 -16.32 -2.42 6.07
N MET A 245 -15.29 -1.67 6.46
CA MET A 245 -13.90 -2.18 6.55
C MET A 245 -13.78 -3.23 7.65
N GLN A 246 -14.42 -3.01 8.80
CA GLN A 246 -14.45 -3.97 9.90
C GLN A 246 -15.11 -5.29 9.48
N ASP A 247 -16.30 -5.22 8.89
CA ASP A 247 -17.05 -6.39 8.41
C ASP A 247 -16.23 -7.17 7.38
N TYR A 248 -15.60 -6.45 6.44
CA TYR A 248 -14.67 -7.04 5.48
C TYR A 248 -13.58 -7.83 6.21
N PHE A 249 -12.75 -7.19 7.03
CA PHE A 249 -11.57 -7.85 7.59
C PHE A 249 -11.91 -9.01 8.54
N ARG A 250 -13.08 -8.98 9.19
CA ARG A 250 -13.58 -10.06 10.05
C ARG A 250 -14.23 -11.21 9.28
N SER A 251 -14.74 -10.98 8.07
CA SER A 251 -15.37 -12.02 7.26
C SER A 251 -14.37 -13.01 6.62
N PHE A 252 -13.09 -12.67 6.53
CA PHE A 252 -12.07 -13.53 5.93
C PHE A 252 -11.34 -14.38 6.97
N PRO A 253 -10.94 -15.62 6.62
CA PRO A 253 -10.07 -16.45 7.46
C PRO A 253 -8.83 -15.71 7.92
N LEU A 254 -8.34 -16.05 9.12
CA LEU A 254 -7.12 -15.48 9.68
C LEU A 254 -5.92 -15.70 8.74
N SER A 255 -5.08 -14.69 8.62
CA SER A 255 -3.84 -14.71 7.84
C SER A 255 -2.78 -13.83 8.51
N ARG A 256 -1.59 -13.74 7.91
CA ARG A 256 -0.55 -12.79 8.35
C ARG A 256 -1.14 -11.37 8.42
N GLY A 257 -0.81 -10.64 9.48
CA GLY A 257 -1.35 -9.32 9.78
C GLY A 257 -2.71 -9.31 10.48
N SER A 258 -3.51 -10.39 10.46
CA SER A 258 -4.87 -10.38 11.04
C SER A 258 -4.92 -9.95 12.50
N VAL A 259 -4.07 -10.54 13.34
CA VAL A 259 -4.06 -10.27 14.79
C VAL A 259 -3.70 -8.83 15.09
N ILE A 260 -2.72 -8.29 14.35
CA ILE A 260 -2.24 -6.92 14.53
C ILE A 260 -3.29 -5.93 14.03
N LEU A 261 -3.87 -6.15 12.85
CA LEU A 261 -4.92 -5.28 12.32
C LEU A 261 -6.16 -5.29 13.23
N ASP A 262 -6.59 -6.47 13.69
CA ASP A 262 -7.75 -6.57 14.58
C ASP A 262 -7.51 -5.81 15.89
N HIS A 263 -6.31 -5.85 16.47
CA HIS A 263 -5.99 -5.04 17.66
C HIS A 263 -6.34 -3.55 17.49
N TYR A 264 -5.94 -2.93 16.38
CA TYR A 264 -6.23 -1.52 16.11
C TYR A 264 -7.69 -1.28 15.70
N ILE A 265 -8.33 -2.23 15.01
CA ILE A 265 -9.78 -2.16 14.75
C ILE A 265 -10.55 -2.19 16.07
N GLN A 266 -10.18 -3.06 17.02
CA GLN A 266 -10.81 -3.10 18.35
C GLN A 266 -10.54 -1.81 19.13
N CYS A 267 -9.36 -1.21 18.99
CA CYS A 267 -9.06 0.10 19.58
C CYS A 267 -10.04 1.17 19.09
N LEU A 268 -10.21 1.30 17.77
CA LEU A 268 -11.19 2.21 17.19
C LEU A 268 -12.60 1.92 17.72
N LEU A 269 -13.03 0.67 17.72
CA LEU A 269 -14.38 0.30 18.17
C LEU A 269 -14.62 0.61 19.64
N ARG A 270 -13.64 0.37 20.53
CA ARG A 270 -13.76 0.74 21.94
C ARG A 270 -14.06 2.22 22.10
N VAL A 271 -13.37 3.08 21.37
CA VAL A 271 -13.63 4.52 21.41
C VAL A 271 -15.02 4.85 20.88
N LEU A 272 -15.40 4.26 19.75
CA LEU A 272 -16.71 4.48 19.14
C LEU A 272 -17.88 3.98 20.02
N THR A 273 -17.65 3.02 20.92
CA THR A 273 -18.68 2.45 21.82
C THR A 273 -18.57 2.84 23.29
N ALA A 274 -17.55 3.61 23.71
CA ALA A 274 -17.26 3.86 25.13
C ALA A 274 -18.34 4.61 25.92
N GLU A 275 -18.95 5.66 25.34
CA GLU A 275 -19.91 6.52 26.06
C GLU A 275 -21.29 6.51 25.41
N GLU A 276 -22.31 6.14 26.20
CA GLU A 276 -23.72 6.25 25.82
C GLU A 276 -24.15 7.73 25.83
N GLY A 277 -24.87 8.16 24.80
CA GLY A 277 -25.36 9.55 24.67
C GLY A 277 -24.44 10.50 23.91
N VAL A 278 -23.17 10.14 23.68
CA VAL A 278 -22.28 10.87 22.78
C VAL A 278 -22.44 10.36 21.35
N SER A 279 -22.66 11.29 20.40
CA SER A 279 -22.83 10.96 18.99
C SER A 279 -21.56 10.37 18.37
N MET A 280 -21.70 9.56 17.33
CA MET A 280 -20.56 8.95 16.64
C MET A 280 -19.66 10.02 16.02
N GLU A 281 -20.29 11.07 15.52
CA GLU A 281 -19.71 12.29 14.98
C GLU A 281 -18.70 12.89 15.96
N GLN A 282 -19.13 13.08 17.20
CA GLN A 282 -18.30 13.70 18.24
C GLN A 282 -17.12 12.80 18.58
N LYS A 283 -17.34 11.49 18.72
CA LYS A 283 -16.27 10.51 19.02
C LYS A 283 -15.20 10.48 17.93
N VAL A 284 -15.60 10.52 16.65
CA VAL A 284 -14.66 10.60 15.52
C VAL A 284 -13.89 11.92 15.55
N SER A 285 -14.58 13.04 15.79
CA SER A 285 -13.94 14.35 15.93
C SER A 285 -12.91 14.40 17.06
N ASP A 286 -13.19 13.75 18.20
CA ASP A 286 -12.32 13.73 19.37
C ASP A 286 -11.01 12.96 19.13
N ILE A 287 -11.08 11.81 18.45
CA ILE A 287 -9.88 11.04 18.08
C ILE A 287 -9.05 11.79 17.03
N GLU A 288 -9.69 12.40 16.03
CA GLU A 288 -9.02 13.17 14.99
C GLU A 288 -8.32 14.41 15.57
N SER A 289 -8.98 15.10 16.51
CA SER A 289 -8.40 16.21 17.26
C SER A 289 -7.22 15.77 18.12
N SER A 290 -7.25 14.56 18.68
CA SER A 290 -6.14 13.98 19.44
C SER A 290 -4.94 13.71 18.53
N LEU A 291 -5.17 13.11 17.36
CA LEU A 291 -4.12 12.91 16.35
C LEU A 291 -3.54 14.24 15.86
N ALA A 292 -4.39 15.21 15.53
CA ALA A 292 -3.95 16.52 15.04
C ALA A 292 -3.03 17.23 16.04
N ARG A 293 -3.35 17.20 17.33
CA ARG A 293 -2.49 17.76 18.39
C ARG A 293 -1.13 17.06 18.47
N CYS A 294 -1.11 15.72 18.44
CA CYS A 294 0.14 14.97 18.48
C CYS A 294 0.99 15.19 17.22
N LEU A 295 0.37 15.23 16.03
CA LEU A 295 1.07 15.55 14.79
C LEU A 295 1.63 16.97 14.81
N GLN A 296 0.91 17.97 15.33
CA GLN A 296 1.44 19.33 15.42
C GLN A 296 2.71 19.40 16.27
N ALA A 297 2.77 18.63 17.36
CA ALA A 297 3.92 18.53 18.26
C ALA A 297 5.10 17.71 17.69
N ASP A 298 4.88 16.90 16.65
CA ASP A 298 5.94 16.14 15.99
C ASP A 298 6.65 17.00 14.94
N GLU A 299 7.68 17.75 15.37
CA GLU A 299 8.47 18.61 14.49
C GLU A 299 9.22 17.86 13.38
N GLN A 300 9.42 16.55 13.55
CA GLN A 300 10.15 15.74 12.60
C GLN A 300 9.16 15.18 11.58
N GLN A 301 8.32 14.20 11.91
CA GLN A 301 7.73 13.31 10.91
C GLN A 301 6.36 13.74 10.36
N LYS A 302 5.72 14.75 10.96
CA LYS A 302 4.33 15.14 10.66
C LYS A 302 4.07 15.47 9.18
N ASN A 303 5.09 15.96 8.48
CA ASN A 303 4.92 16.53 7.14
C ASN A 303 5.02 15.52 6.00
N TRP A 304 5.64 14.35 6.22
CA TRP A 304 5.94 13.42 5.12
C TRP A 304 5.32 12.04 5.26
N ALA A 305 5.09 11.51 6.46
CA ALA A 305 4.78 10.09 6.59
C ALA A 305 3.48 9.67 5.85
N PHE A 306 2.39 10.40 6.08
CA PHE A 306 1.12 10.18 5.37
C PHE A 306 1.20 10.59 3.90
N ARG A 307 1.93 11.66 3.58
CA ARG A 307 2.20 12.07 2.19
C ARG A 307 2.91 10.97 1.40
N ASN A 308 3.94 10.37 1.98
CA ASN A 308 4.72 9.28 1.40
C ASN A 308 3.85 8.05 1.18
N LEU A 309 2.91 7.76 2.08
CA LEU A 309 1.93 6.69 1.88
C LEU A 309 1.08 6.94 0.63
N ILE A 310 0.58 8.16 0.41
CA ILE A 310 -0.20 8.50 -0.79
C ILE A 310 0.67 8.46 -2.05
N LEU A 311 1.88 9.03 -2.01
CA LEU A 311 2.83 8.97 -3.12
C LEU A 311 3.15 7.53 -3.51
N TYR A 312 3.35 6.65 -2.52
CA TYR A 312 3.51 5.22 -2.74
C TYR A 312 2.29 4.63 -3.47
N LYS A 313 1.07 4.93 -3.01
CA LYS A 313 -0.14 4.42 -3.64
C LYS A 313 -0.29 4.88 -5.09
N ILE A 314 0.07 6.13 -5.39
CA ILE A 314 0.07 6.64 -6.77
C ILE A 314 1.12 5.92 -7.63
N TRP A 315 2.34 5.75 -7.09
CA TRP A 315 3.45 5.09 -7.77
C TRP A 315 3.18 3.60 -8.05
N GLU A 316 2.87 2.84 -7.00
CA GLU A 316 2.62 1.38 -7.06
C GLU A 316 1.44 1.04 -7.97
N ASN A 317 0.39 1.85 -7.99
CA ASN A 317 -0.77 1.56 -8.83
C ASN A 317 -0.66 2.15 -10.24
N ASN A 318 0.45 2.83 -10.58
CA ASN A 318 0.58 3.60 -11.82
C ASN A 318 -0.61 4.57 -12.02
N PHE A 319 -1.12 5.17 -10.94
CA PHE A 319 -2.31 6.03 -10.97
C PHE A 319 -2.09 7.29 -11.81
N PRO A 320 -3.04 7.75 -12.66
CA PRO A 320 -4.40 7.25 -12.86
C PRO A 320 -4.54 6.26 -14.03
N ASN A 321 -3.46 5.59 -14.44
CA ASN A 321 -3.38 4.81 -15.67
C ASN A 321 -3.68 3.31 -15.48
N GLN A 322 -4.43 2.94 -14.43
CA GLN A 322 -4.82 1.56 -14.21
C GLN A 322 -5.69 1.05 -15.38
N PRO A 323 -5.38 -0.12 -15.97
CA PRO A 323 -6.16 -0.63 -17.08
C PRO A 323 -7.57 -1.04 -16.61
N ASN A 324 -8.60 -0.58 -17.33
CA ASN A 324 -10.01 -0.89 -17.08
C ASN A 324 -10.54 -0.45 -15.70
N VAL A 325 -9.89 0.54 -15.08
CA VAL A 325 -10.35 1.13 -13.82
C VAL A 325 -10.55 2.63 -14.06
N ASP A 326 -11.72 3.14 -13.71
CA ASP A 326 -11.98 4.57 -13.77
C ASP A 326 -11.04 5.34 -12.81
N PRO A 327 -10.43 6.46 -13.23
CA PRO A 327 -9.54 7.26 -12.37
C PRO A 327 -10.16 7.75 -11.06
N LEU A 328 -11.42 8.20 -11.05
CA LEU A 328 -12.07 8.65 -9.80
C LEU A 328 -12.28 7.46 -8.87
N ARG A 329 -12.70 6.33 -9.42
CA ARG A 329 -12.83 5.07 -8.70
C ARG A 329 -11.50 4.62 -8.07
N ALA A 330 -10.41 4.67 -8.83
CA ALA A 330 -9.09 4.36 -8.31
C ALA A 330 -8.66 5.33 -7.19
N LEU A 331 -9.01 6.61 -7.33
CA LEU A 331 -8.73 7.63 -6.31
C LEU A 331 -9.56 7.42 -5.05
N TYR A 332 -10.84 7.03 -5.18
CA TYR A 332 -11.71 6.70 -4.05
C TYR A 332 -11.07 5.63 -3.16
N ILE A 333 -10.51 4.57 -3.77
CA ILE A 333 -9.81 3.51 -3.03
C ILE A 333 -8.62 4.09 -2.25
N ILE A 334 -7.79 4.92 -2.88
CA ILE A 334 -6.64 5.55 -2.20
C ILE A 334 -7.10 6.41 -1.01
N VAL A 335 -8.14 7.22 -1.19
CA VAL A 335 -8.69 8.09 -0.15
C VAL A 335 -9.36 7.29 0.97
N ALA A 336 -10.10 6.23 0.65
CA ALA A 336 -10.74 5.35 1.62
C ALA A 336 -9.72 4.58 2.47
N GLU A 337 -8.66 4.04 1.86
CA GLU A 337 -7.56 3.42 2.59
C GLU A 337 -6.86 4.42 3.51
N TYR A 338 -6.57 5.62 2.99
CA TYR A 338 -5.96 6.70 3.76
C TYR A 338 -6.79 7.06 4.99
N ALA A 339 -8.09 7.34 4.79
CA ALA A 339 -9.01 7.72 5.85
C ALA A 339 -9.11 6.63 6.93
N PHE A 340 -9.23 5.36 6.53
CA PHE A 340 -9.31 4.27 7.50
C PHE A 340 -8.01 4.08 8.29
N ILE A 341 -6.84 4.11 7.63
CA ILE A 341 -5.54 4.06 8.30
C ILE A 341 -5.38 5.23 9.28
N LYS A 342 -5.80 6.43 8.88
CA LYS A 342 -5.77 7.63 9.73
C LYS A 342 -6.70 7.50 10.93
N LEU A 343 -7.90 6.95 10.77
CA LEU A 343 -8.85 6.69 11.87
C LEU A 343 -8.32 5.65 12.87
N LEU A 344 -7.72 4.55 12.39
CA LEU A 344 -7.06 3.57 13.27
C LEU A 344 -5.91 4.21 14.05
N THR A 345 -5.13 5.07 13.38
CA THR A 345 -4.04 5.81 14.01
C THR A 345 -4.58 6.78 15.06
N ALA A 346 -5.63 7.54 14.73
CA ALA A 346 -6.27 8.49 15.62
C ALA A 346 -6.83 7.82 16.88
N ALA A 347 -7.51 6.69 16.73
CA ALA A 347 -7.98 5.91 17.87
C ALA A 347 -6.84 5.42 18.77
N SER A 348 -5.75 4.90 18.17
CA SER A 348 -4.56 4.46 18.92
C SER A 348 -3.93 5.62 19.70
N VAL A 349 -3.80 6.79 19.07
CA VAL A 349 -3.28 8.00 19.72
C VAL A 349 -4.18 8.45 20.85
N HIS A 350 -5.49 8.45 20.64
CA HIS A 350 -6.47 8.85 21.65
C HIS A 350 -6.43 7.93 22.88
N GLU A 351 -6.39 6.61 22.66
CA GLU A 351 -6.32 5.62 23.76
C GLU A 351 -4.99 5.71 24.53
N ARG A 352 -3.87 5.99 23.85
CA ARG A 352 -2.54 6.04 24.46
C ARG A 352 -2.12 7.41 24.99
N GLY A 353 -2.77 8.48 24.52
CA GLY A 353 -2.39 9.87 24.78
C GLY A 353 -1.09 10.31 24.07
N ARG A 354 -0.53 9.51 23.15
CA ARG A 354 0.69 9.84 22.40
C ARG A 354 0.73 9.16 21.02
N LEU A 355 1.47 9.76 20.09
CA LEU A 355 1.76 9.20 18.77
C LEU A 355 3.04 8.36 18.80
N GLU A 356 2.93 7.10 18.40
CA GLU A 356 4.07 6.21 18.17
C GLU A 356 4.07 5.72 16.72
N TRP A 357 5.15 6.01 15.98
CA TRP A 357 5.29 5.60 14.58
C TRP A 357 5.38 4.08 14.39
N ASP A 358 5.73 3.35 15.45
CA ASP A 358 5.63 1.89 15.45
C ASP A 358 4.19 1.39 15.39
N ASP A 359 3.25 2.07 16.02
CA ASP A 359 1.82 1.76 15.90
C ASP A 359 1.33 2.05 14.48
N VAL A 360 1.71 3.19 13.90
CA VAL A 360 1.37 3.53 12.50
C VAL A 360 1.95 2.50 11.53
N THR A 361 3.19 2.08 11.76
CA THR A 361 3.81 1.00 10.98
C THR A 361 3.00 -0.28 11.09
N ASN A 362 2.60 -0.67 12.30
CA ASN A 362 1.79 -1.86 12.55
C ASN A 362 0.44 -1.80 11.84
N ILE A 363 -0.26 -0.66 11.90
CA ILE A 363 -1.52 -0.42 11.20
C ILE A 363 -1.33 -0.59 9.69
N VAL A 364 -0.38 0.16 9.10
CA VAL A 364 -0.21 0.20 7.64
C VAL A 364 0.21 -1.16 7.11
N TYR A 365 1.20 -1.83 7.70
CA TYR A 365 1.68 -3.09 7.13
C TYR A 365 0.65 -4.21 7.32
N SER A 366 -0.03 -4.26 8.47
CA SER A 366 -1.02 -5.31 8.75
C SER A 366 -2.26 -5.15 7.88
N PHE A 367 -2.68 -3.90 7.64
CA PHE A 367 -3.71 -3.54 6.66
C PHE A 367 -3.35 -4.07 5.27
N HIS A 368 -2.18 -3.70 4.74
CA HIS A 368 -1.76 -4.13 3.40
C HIS A 368 -1.50 -5.64 3.32
N SER A 369 -1.09 -6.27 4.42
CA SER A 369 -1.01 -7.72 4.50
C SER A 369 -2.37 -8.39 4.37
N ARG A 370 -3.45 -7.74 4.78
CA ARG A 370 -4.82 -8.26 4.70
C ARG A 370 -5.56 -7.86 3.44
N SER A 371 -5.21 -6.73 2.83
CA SER A 371 -5.91 -6.19 1.67
C SER A 371 -5.17 -6.35 0.35
N GLN A 372 -3.82 -6.40 0.33
CA GLN A 372 -3.03 -6.17 -0.90
C GLN A 372 -1.75 -7.01 -1.00
N HIS A 373 -1.59 -8.08 -0.21
CA HIS A 373 -0.38 -8.90 -0.26
C HIS A 373 -0.26 -9.76 -1.55
N ASN A 374 -1.35 -9.88 -2.32
CA ASN A 374 -1.35 -10.43 -3.67
C ASN A 374 -2.53 -9.85 -4.49
N SER A 375 -2.53 -10.11 -5.80
CA SER A 375 -3.52 -9.55 -6.73
C SER A 375 -4.96 -10.04 -6.51
N GLU A 376 -5.17 -11.28 -6.08
CA GLU A 376 -6.50 -11.84 -5.80
C GLU A 376 -7.13 -11.15 -4.59
N VAL A 377 -6.34 -10.96 -3.53
CA VAL A 377 -6.79 -10.29 -2.31
C VAL A 377 -7.06 -8.81 -2.58
N ALA A 378 -6.20 -8.14 -3.35
CA ALA A 378 -6.41 -6.74 -3.78
C ALA A 378 -7.72 -6.60 -4.58
N ALA A 379 -7.97 -7.49 -5.54
CA ALA A 379 -9.21 -7.45 -6.33
C ALA A 379 -10.47 -7.66 -5.47
N ASN A 380 -10.40 -8.55 -4.48
CA ASN A 380 -11.50 -8.77 -3.54
C ASN A 380 -11.74 -7.57 -2.64
N PHE A 381 -10.67 -6.96 -2.13
CA PHE A 381 -10.75 -5.77 -1.30
C PHE A 381 -11.33 -4.58 -2.06
N HIS A 382 -10.83 -4.30 -3.27
CA HIS A 382 -11.33 -3.21 -4.11
C HIS A 382 -12.81 -3.41 -4.45
N ARG A 383 -13.26 -4.63 -4.73
CA ARG A 383 -14.69 -4.91 -4.97
C ARG A 383 -15.56 -4.61 -3.75
N HIS A 384 -15.06 -4.84 -2.54
CA HIS A 384 -15.78 -4.54 -1.31
C HIS A 384 -15.85 -3.03 -1.04
N ILE A 385 -14.74 -2.31 -1.18
CA ILE A 385 -14.74 -0.84 -1.01
C ILE A 385 -15.80 -0.17 -1.90
N GLU A 386 -16.06 -0.73 -3.08
CA GLU A 386 -17.04 -0.20 -4.02
C GLU A 386 -18.48 -0.31 -3.56
N THR A 387 -18.80 -1.28 -2.71
CA THR A 387 -20.14 -1.36 -2.11
C THR A 387 -20.35 -0.30 -1.05
N VAL A 388 -19.27 0.33 -0.57
CA VAL A 388 -19.29 1.45 0.40
C VAL A 388 -19.52 2.79 -0.30
N ARG A 389 -19.14 2.89 -1.59
CA ARG A 389 -19.30 4.12 -2.38
C ARG A 389 -20.80 4.42 -2.54
N THR A 390 -21.25 5.58 -2.06
CA THR A 390 -22.67 5.98 -2.05
C THR A 390 -23.22 6.42 -3.41
N GLY A 391 -22.61 5.95 -4.52
CA GLY A 391 -23.03 6.26 -5.88
C GLY A 391 -22.63 7.65 -6.41
N ASP A 392 -22.05 8.51 -5.56
CA ASP A 392 -21.48 9.81 -5.94
C ASP A 392 -19.97 9.83 -5.70
N ASP A 393 -19.20 10.13 -6.73
CA ASP A 393 -17.74 10.24 -6.67
C ASP A 393 -17.27 11.38 -5.75
N LEU A 394 -18.13 12.38 -5.49
CA LEU A 394 -17.84 13.47 -4.55
C LEU A 394 -17.85 13.03 -3.08
N SER A 395 -18.47 11.88 -2.77
CA SER A 395 -18.54 11.37 -1.39
C SER A 395 -17.17 11.14 -0.75
N MET A 396 -16.10 10.92 -1.54
CA MET A 396 -14.74 10.79 -1.01
C MET A 396 -14.19 12.08 -0.42
N ILE A 397 -14.73 13.25 -0.79
CA ILE A 397 -14.31 14.53 -0.20
C ILE A 397 -14.64 14.55 1.31
N HIS A 398 -15.78 13.96 1.71
CA HIS A 398 -16.16 13.85 3.13
C HIS A 398 -15.26 12.92 3.93
N LEU A 399 -14.45 12.07 3.28
CA LEU A 399 -13.42 11.28 3.96
C LEU A 399 -12.18 12.13 4.31
N LEU A 400 -12.04 13.32 3.72
CA LEU A 400 -10.92 14.25 3.94
C LEU A 400 -11.23 15.36 4.96
N THR A 401 -12.51 15.64 5.21
CA THR A 401 -13.02 16.71 6.10
C THR A 401 -13.11 16.27 7.53
#